data_AF-A0A9Q9BG74-F1
#
_entry.id   AF-A0A9Q9BG74-F1
#
_cell.length_a   1.000
_cell.length_b   1.000
_cell.length_c   1.000
_cell.angle_alpha   90.00
_cell.angle_beta   90.00
_cell.angle_gamma   90.00
#
_symmetry.space_group_name_H-M   'P 1'
#
loop_
_entity.id
_entity.type
_entity.pdbx_description
1 polymer ?
#
loop_
_entity_poly.entity_id
_entity_poly.type
_entity_poly.pdbx_seq_one_letter_code
_entity_poly.pdbx_strand_id
1 'polypeptide(L)'
;MPLLQVRECPEDIYKKITYAAKNENRTIAQQIIVLLEKALGQEESNISRRKNILKKIQSRDVSYEIKIVNPVELIREDRDR
;
A
#
# COMPACT_ATOMS: atom_id res chain seq x y z
N MET A 1 -5.25 14.58 4.41
CA MET A 1 -6.36 13.59 4.37
C MET A 1 -7.34 13.91 5.48
N PRO A 2 -8.64 13.69 5.31
CA PRO A 2 -9.62 13.93 6.37
C PRO A 2 -9.39 12.97 7.55
N LEU A 3 -9.54 13.48 8.77
CA LEU A 3 -9.47 12.70 10.00
C LEU A 3 -10.86 12.16 10.34
N LEU A 4 -11.00 10.83 10.45
CA LEU A 4 -12.21 10.18 10.95
C LEU A 4 -11.99 9.77 12.40
N GLN A 5 -12.88 10.22 13.30
CA GLN A 5 -12.89 9.83 14.70
C GLN A 5 -14.23 9.18 15.05
N VAL A 6 -14.16 8.03 15.71
CA VAL A 6 -15.34 7.33 16.25
C VAL A 6 -15.42 7.65 17.74
N ARG A 7 -16.52 8.25 18.18
CA ARG A 7 -16.78 8.51 19.61
C ARG A 7 -17.53 7.33 20.23
N GLU A 8 -17.30 7.11 21.52
CA GLU A 8 -18.02 6.10 22.31
C GLU A 8 -17.96 4.68 21.70
N CYS A 9 -16.80 4.31 21.15
CA CYS A 9 -16.59 2.98 20.59
C CYS A 9 -16.72 1.91 21.70
N PRO A 10 -17.62 0.92 21.56
CA PRO A 10 -17.71 -0.18 22.52
C PRO A 10 -16.38 -0.92 22.66
N GLU A 11 -16.02 -1.23 23.90
CA GLU A 11 -14.74 -1.85 24.27
C GLU A 11 -14.53 -3.22 23.59
N ASP A 12 -15.60 -4.00 23.42
CA ASP A 12 -15.57 -5.29 22.77
C ASP A 12 -15.25 -5.17 21.26
N ILE A 13 -15.78 -4.16 20.60
CA ILE A 13 -15.49 -3.84 19.20
C ILE A 13 -14.03 -3.39 19.07
N TYR A 14 -13.59 -2.46 19.92
CA TYR A 14 -12.21 -1.98 19.90
C TYR A 14 -11.20 -3.13 20.07
N LYS A 15 -11.46 -4.06 21.01
CA LYS A 15 -10.65 -5.27 21.20
C LYS A 15 -10.62 -6.18 19.98
N LYS A 16 -11.77 -6.42 19.35
CA LYS A 16 -11.86 -7.22 18.12
C LYS A 16 -11.04 -6.61 16.98
N ILE A 17 -11.14 -5.30 16.78
CA ILE A 17 -10.35 -4.58 15.76
C ILE A 17 -8.86 -4.69 16.06
N THR A 18 -8.48 -4.51 17.33
CA THR A 18 -7.07 -4.60 17.77
C THR A 18 -6.50 -6.00 17.52
N TYR A 19 -7.27 -7.04 17.82
CA TYR A 19 -6.88 -8.43 17.56
C TYR A 19 -6.70 -8.70 16.06
N ALA A 20 -7.66 -8.26 15.24
CA ALA A 20 -7.57 -8.39 13.79
C ALA A 20 -6.36 -7.65 13.21
N ALA A 21 -6.08 -6.44 13.70
CA ALA A 21 -4.93 -5.64 13.28
C ALA A 21 -3.61 -6.37 13.59
N LYS A 22 -3.49 -6.96 14.80
CA LYS A 22 -2.31 -7.74 15.21
C LYS A 22 -2.09 -8.96 14.31
N ASN A 23 -3.15 -9.72 14.01
CA ASN A 23 -3.05 -10.90 13.15
C ASN A 23 -2.62 -10.56 11.72
N GLU A 24 -3.02 -9.40 11.22
CA GLU A 24 -2.67 -8.91 9.88
C GLU A 24 -1.36 -8.11 9.84
N ASN A 25 -0.67 -7.96 10.97
CA ASN A 25 0.52 -7.10 11.14
C ASN A 25 0.29 -5.65 10.68
N ARG A 26 -0.88 -5.10 11.00
CA ARG A 26 -1.29 -3.73 10.66
C ARG A 26 -1.50 -2.88 11.92
N THR A 27 -1.43 -1.57 11.76
CA THR A 27 -1.90 -0.66 12.82
C THR A 27 -3.43 -0.69 12.91
N ILE A 28 -3.99 -0.30 14.07
CA ILE A 28 -5.45 -0.22 14.25
C ILE A 28 -6.07 0.71 13.20
N ALA A 29 -5.44 1.87 12.93
CA ALA A 29 -5.91 2.82 11.93
C ALA A 29 -5.96 2.19 10.52
N GLN A 30 -4.92 1.46 10.12
CA GLN A 30 -4.90 0.74 8.85
C GLN A 30 -5.99 -0.34 8.78
N GLN A 31 -6.18 -1.09 9.86
CA GLN A 31 -7.19 -2.13 9.92
C GLN A 31 -8.61 -1.55 9.82
N ILE A 32 -8.87 -0.39 10.43
CA ILE A 32 -10.15 0.32 10.30
C ILE A 32 -10.40 0.73 8.86
N ILE A 33 -9.39 1.28 8.16
CA ILE A 33 -9.53 1.65 6.75
C ILE A 33 -9.91 0.42 5.92
N VAL A 34 -9.18 -0.68 6.09
CA VAL A 34 -9.51 -1.94 5.40
C VAL A 34 -10.94 -2.36 5.70
N LEU A 35 -11.35 -2.44 6.97
CA LEU A 35 -12.71 -2.84 7.35
C LEU A 35 -13.79 -1.93 6.73
N LEU A 36 -13.55 -0.62 6.65
CA LEU A 36 -14.45 0.34 6.01
C LEU A 36 -14.50 0.13 4.50
N GLU A 37 -13.37 -0.07 3.83
CA GLU A 37 -13.32 -0.40 2.40
C GLU A 37 -14.13 -1.67 2.11
N LYS A 38 -14.01 -2.70 2.97
CA LYS A 38 -14.82 -3.92 2.87
C LYS A 38 -16.30 -3.66 3.01
N ALA A 39 -16.68 -2.95 4.07
CA ALA A 39 -18.09 -2.65 4.36
C ALA A 39 -18.74 -1.80 3.25
N LEU A 40 -17.96 -0.94 2.60
CA LEU A 40 -18.41 -0.09 1.49
C LEU A 40 -18.35 -0.80 0.12
N GLY A 41 -17.95 -2.07 0.06
CA GLY A 41 -17.78 -2.80 -1.21
C GLY A 41 -16.64 -2.26 -2.08
N GLN A 42 -15.73 -1.50 -1.48
CA GLN A 42 -14.55 -0.90 -2.13
C GLN A 42 -13.31 -1.79 -2.02
N GLU A 43 -13.48 -3.09 -1.74
CA GLU A 43 -12.38 -4.05 -1.83
C GLU A 43 -11.79 -4.02 -3.25
N GLU A 44 -10.68 -3.31 -3.43
CA GLU A 44 -9.86 -3.53 -4.60
C GLU A 44 -9.32 -4.95 -4.52
N SER A 45 -9.72 -5.79 -5.48
CA SER A 45 -9.08 -7.08 -5.64
C SER A 45 -7.57 -6.89 -5.71
N ASN A 46 -6.80 -7.83 -5.13
CA ASN A 46 -5.34 -7.81 -5.21
C ASN A 46 -4.83 -7.69 -6.66
N ILE A 47 -5.61 -8.16 -7.63
CA ILE A 47 -5.35 -8.04 -9.06
C ILE A 47 -5.54 -6.59 -9.52
N SER A 48 -6.66 -5.96 -9.16
CA SER A 48 -6.97 -4.55 -9.48
C SER A 48 -5.92 -3.61 -8.90
N ARG A 49 -5.57 -3.81 -7.62
CA ARG A 49 -4.54 -3.01 -6.94
C ARG A 49 -3.18 -3.13 -7.61
N ARG A 50 -2.75 -4.35 -7.96
CA ARG A 50 -1.50 -4.58 -8.71
C ARG A 50 -1.52 -3.91 -10.08
N LYS A 51 -2.62 -4.02 -10.83
CA LYS A 51 -2.79 -3.36 -12.13
C LYS A 51 -2.66 -1.84 -12.01
N ASN A 52 -3.26 -1.24 -10.99
CA ASN A 52 -3.17 0.20 -10.73
C ASN A 52 -1.74 0.64 -10.40
N ILE A 53 -1.00 -0.13 -9.61
CA ILE A 53 0.42 0.14 -9.32
C ILE A 53 1.27 0.04 -10.59
N LEU A 54 1.11 -1.04 -11.37
CA LEU A 54 1.86 -1.20 -12.63
C LEU A 54 1.57 -0.07 -13.61
N LYS A 55 0.31 0.36 -13.72
CA LYS A 55 -0.08 1.50 -14.55
C LYS A 55 0.60 2.79 -14.10
N LYS A 56 0.66 3.05 -12.79
CA LYS A 56 1.37 4.22 -12.21
C LYS A 56 2.88 4.17 -12.45
N ILE A 57 3.50 3.00 -12.39
CA ILE A 57 4.92 2.82 -12.70
C ILE A 57 5.17 3.12 -14.17
N GLN A 58 4.33 2.59 -15.06
CA GLN A 58 4.47 2.75 -16.50
C GLN A 58 4.20 4.18 -16.96
N SER A 59 3.25 4.88 -16.32
CA SER A 59 2.93 6.28 -16.63
C SER A 59 3.89 7.27 -15.97
N ARG A 60 4.89 6.80 -15.23
CA ARG A 60 5.83 7.68 -14.54
C ARG A 60 6.74 8.33 -15.57
N ASP A 61 6.81 9.65 -15.54
CA ASP A 61 7.74 10.36 -16.41
C ASP A 61 9.16 10.18 -15.84
N VAL A 62 10.02 9.55 -16.62
CA VAL A 62 11.41 9.27 -16.26
C VAL A 62 12.28 10.06 -17.21
N SER A 63 13.22 10.83 -16.64
CA SER A 63 14.17 11.65 -17.40
C SER A 63 14.82 10.81 -18.49
N TYR A 64 14.95 11.41 -19.67
CA TYR A 64 15.54 10.77 -20.84
C TYR A 64 16.96 10.26 -20.56
N GLU A 65 17.74 11.00 -19.76
CA GLU A 65 19.09 10.63 -19.34
C GLU A 65 19.14 9.26 -18.65
N ILE A 66 18.17 8.98 -17.77
CA ILE A 66 18.08 7.70 -17.04
C ILE A 66 17.64 6.57 -17.98
N LYS A 67 16.81 6.86 -18.99
CA LYS A 67 16.35 5.87 -19.98
C LYS A 67 17.47 5.38 -20.90
N ILE A 68 18.50 6.20 -21.11
CA ILE A 68 19.65 5.86 -21.97
C ILE A 68 20.66 4.97 -21.22
N VAL A 69 20.69 5.03 -19.89
CA VAL A 69 21.66 4.25 -19.11
C VAL A 69 21.42 2.75 -19.30
N ASN A 70 22.48 2.04 -19.68
CA ASN A 70 22.42 0.58 -19.81
C ASN A 70 22.50 -0.05 -18.41
N PRO A 71 21.43 -0.70 -17.91
CA PRO A 71 21.43 -1.30 -16.57
C PRO A 71 22.48 -2.41 -16.42
N VAL A 72 22.89 -3.06 -17.51
CA VAL A 72 23.93 -4.09 -17.48
C VAL A 72 25.30 -3.49 -17.18
N GLU A 73 25.58 -2.28 -17.68
CA GLU A 73 26.86 -1.62 -17.40
C GLU A 73 26.95 -1.16 -15.95
N LEU A 74 25.86 -0.65 -15.38
CA LEU A 74 25.79 -0.28 -13.96
C LEU A 74 26.06 -1.47 -13.03
N ILE A 75 25.50 -2.64 -13.35
CA ILE A 75 25.70 -3.85 -12.55
C ILE A 75 27.15 -4.36 -12.66
N ARG A 76 27.79 -4.19 -13.82
CA ARG A 76 29.20 -4.56 -14.01
C ARG A 76 30.13 -3.62 -13.26
N GLU A 77 29.89 -2.31 -13.34
CA GLU A 77 30.65 -1.29 -12.60
C GLU A 77 30.65 -1.54 -11.09
N ASP A 78 29.51 -1.93 -10.52
CA ASP A 78 29.39 -2.25 -9.09
C ASP A 78 30.12 -3.54 -8.69
N ARG A 79 30.24 -4.51 -9.63
CA ARG A 79 30.89 -5.81 -9.39
C ARG A 79 32.42 -5.76 -9.49
N ASP A 80 32.94 -4.86 -10.33
CA ASP A 80 34.38 -4.69 -10.56
C ASP A 80 35.04 -3.73 -9.55
N ARG A 81 34.28 -3.31 -8.52
CA ARG A 81 34.68 -2.39 -7.45
C ARG A 81 34.98 -3.11 -6.14
#